data_AF-A0A317JK88-F1
#
_entry.id   AF-A0A317JK88-F1
#
_cell.length_a   1.000
_cell.length_b   1.000
_cell.length_c   1.000
_cell.angle_alpha   90.00
_cell.angle_beta   90.00
_cell.angle_gamma   90.00
#
_symmetry.space_group_name_H-M   'P 1'
#
loop_
_entity.id
_entity.type
_entity.pdbx_description
1 polymer ?
#
loop_
_entity_poly.entity_id
_entity_poly.type
_entity_poly.pdbx_seq_one_letter_code
_entity_poly.pdbx_strand_id
1 'polypeptide(L)'
;MEKAIFNLMQKALGHFAGPDFRNEVQFAKGEFFAPMSVPDDTLPSFEYRMQQFYDWYFFTRPLRGFTQSPLEALFMTRELRFTPEETALIEKLRQHRHSLFEFLKRKGESLVLKDLLKNEKIIIESPNFSVGFEPGAIFETRLIPIDKIWIFARGFCFHPLEARKYILSEVKRHRRDPDLDRDELMLDLFKKSLRTEQYKHVPLEKIYSAEGVGKS
;
A
#
# COMPACT_ATOMS: atom_id res chain seq x y z
N MET A 1 17.93 3.01 -11.28
CA MET A 1 16.78 3.91 -11.07
C MET A 1 15.95 3.55 -9.85
N GLU A 2 15.56 2.27 -9.68
CA GLU A 2 14.85 1.80 -8.48
C GLU A 2 15.47 2.30 -7.16
N LYS A 3 16.78 2.10 -6.97
CA LYS A 3 17.51 2.62 -5.79
C LYS A 3 17.34 4.14 -5.59
N ALA A 4 17.35 4.92 -6.68
CA ALA A 4 17.23 6.38 -6.60
C ALA A 4 15.83 6.81 -6.12
N ILE A 5 14.77 6.11 -6.55
CA ILE A 5 13.40 6.35 -6.10
C ILE A 5 13.28 6.09 -4.61
N PHE A 6 13.82 4.96 -4.13
CA PHE A 6 13.75 4.65 -2.71
C PHE A 6 14.59 5.60 -1.86
N ASN A 7 15.75 6.04 -2.35
CA ASN A 7 16.53 7.09 -1.69
C ASN A 7 15.74 8.41 -1.61
N LEU A 8 15.03 8.79 -2.68
CA LEU A 8 14.17 9.96 -2.71
C LEU A 8 13.00 9.84 -1.72
N MET A 9 12.32 8.69 -1.69
CA MET A 9 11.26 8.42 -0.71
C MET A 9 11.80 8.49 0.72
N GLN A 10 13.00 7.93 0.97
CA GLN A 10 13.66 8.01 2.28
C GLN A 10 14.01 9.44 2.67
N LYS A 11 14.51 10.26 1.73
CA LYS A 11 14.76 11.69 1.94
C LYS A 11 13.48 12.44 2.30
N ALA A 12 12.39 12.19 1.58
CA ALA A 12 11.09 12.80 1.85
C ALA A 12 10.51 12.38 3.21
N LEU A 13 10.51 11.07 3.50
CA LEU A 13 10.08 10.53 4.78
C LEU A 13 10.96 10.98 5.94
N GLY A 14 12.27 11.20 5.72
CA GLY A 14 13.16 11.77 6.73
C GLY A 14 12.72 13.15 7.21
N HIS A 15 12.03 13.92 6.36
CA HIS A 15 11.38 15.16 6.74
C HIS A 15 9.99 14.91 7.35
N PHE A 16 9.06 14.32 6.58
CA PHE A 16 7.65 14.17 6.97
C PHE A 16 7.38 13.12 8.07
N ALA A 17 8.38 12.35 8.45
CA ALA A 17 8.36 11.47 9.61
C ALA A 17 9.50 11.77 10.60
N GLY A 18 10.14 12.93 10.43
CA GLY A 18 11.18 13.44 11.32
C GLY A 18 10.65 14.05 12.62
N PRO A 19 11.53 14.64 13.44
CA PRO A 19 11.17 15.21 14.74
C PRO A 19 9.99 16.20 14.70
N ASP A 20 9.95 17.07 13.69
CA ASP A 20 8.92 18.10 13.55
C ASP A 20 7.54 17.53 13.21
N PHE A 21 7.49 16.31 12.65
CA PHE A 21 6.27 15.58 12.30
C PHE A 21 5.97 14.44 13.27
N ARG A 22 6.64 14.37 14.43
CA ARG A 22 6.47 13.25 15.37
C ARG A 22 5.01 13.03 15.80
N ASN A 23 4.31 14.11 16.14
CA ASN A 23 2.89 14.03 16.53
C ASN A 23 2.03 13.56 15.35
N GLU A 24 2.33 14.06 14.15
CA GLU A 24 1.62 13.69 12.94
C GLU A 24 1.74 12.20 12.63
N VAL A 25 2.95 11.66 12.71
CA VAL A 25 3.21 10.22 12.56
C VAL A 25 2.51 9.41 13.65
N GLN A 26 2.47 9.90 14.90
CA GLN A 26 1.78 9.21 15.99
C GLN A 26 0.27 9.13 15.73
N PHE A 27 -0.36 10.20 15.25
CA PHE A 27 -1.76 10.19 14.86
C PHE A 27 -2.01 9.25 13.68
N ALA A 28 -1.19 9.34 12.63
CA ALA A 28 -1.29 8.48 11.46
C ALA A 28 -1.17 6.99 11.83
N LYS A 29 -0.25 6.62 12.73
CA LYS A 29 -0.14 5.24 13.23
C LYS A 29 -1.41 4.79 13.95
N GLY A 30 -1.98 5.66 14.79
CA GLY A 30 -3.25 5.40 15.46
C GLY A 30 -4.37 5.08 14.47
N GLU A 31 -4.52 5.89 13.43
CA GLU A 31 -5.55 5.72 12.39
C GLU A 31 -5.34 4.44 11.55
N PHE A 32 -4.10 4.19 11.14
CA PHE A 32 -3.76 3.07 10.26
C PHE A 32 -3.99 1.73 10.93
N PHE A 33 -3.54 1.60 12.18
CA PHE A 33 -3.64 0.34 12.91
C PHE A 33 -5.01 0.17 13.60
N ALA A 34 -5.76 1.24 13.84
CA ALA A 34 -7.07 1.15 14.51
C ALA A 34 -8.04 0.17 13.80
N PRO A 35 -8.79 -0.65 14.57
CA PRO A 35 -8.89 -0.63 16.03
C PRO A 35 -7.79 -1.44 16.75
N MET A 36 -6.84 -2.01 16.01
CA MET A 36 -5.70 -2.72 16.60
C MET A 36 -4.66 -1.71 17.09
N SER A 37 -3.78 -2.18 17.96
CA SER A 37 -2.61 -1.40 18.39
C SER A 37 -1.51 -1.44 17.32
N VAL A 38 -0.61 -0.46 17.39
CA VAL A 38 0.65 -0.53 16.66
C VAL A 38 1.36 -1.85 17.03
N PRO A 39 1.92 -2.60 16.06
CA PRO A 39 2.65 -3.82 16.35
C PRO A 39 3.85 -3.56 17.26
N ASP A 40 4.14 -4.53 18.12
CA ASP A 40 5.34 -4.54 18.96
C ASP A 40 6.59 -4.69 18.07
N ASP A 41 7.65 -3.92 18.36
CA ASP A 41 8.87 -3.85 17.55
C ASP A 41 9.76 -5.09 17.65
N THR A 42 9.47 -5.98 18.61
CA THR A 42 10.12 -7.28 18.75
C THR A 42 9.52 -8.35 17.82
N LEU A 43 8.35 -8.10 17.22
CA LEU A 43 7.71 -9.07 16.34
C LEU A 43 8.42 -9.14 14.98
N PRO A 44 8.63 -10.34 14.41
CA PRO A 44 9.21 -10.48 13.07
C PRO A 44 8.43 -9.76 11.96
N SER A 45 7.13 -9.52 12.17
CA SER A 45 6.28 -8.80 11.22
C SER A 45 6.40 -7.28 11.31
N PHE A 46 7.03 -6.72 12.36
CA PHE A 46 7.06 -5.28 12.61
C PHE A 46 7.58 -4.48 11.43
N GLU A 47 8.73 -4.86 10.88
CA GLU A 47 9.35 -4.12 9.77
C GLU A 47 8.43 -4.06 8.54
N TYR A 48 7.80 -5.19 8.20
CA TYR A 48 6.88 -5.27 7.07
C TYR A 48 5.60 -4.44 7.32
N ARG A 49 5.07 -4.45 8.55
CA ARG A 49 3.94 -3.59 8.93
C ARG A 49 4.28 -2.11 8.84
N MET A 50 5.49 -1.75 9.22
CA MET A 50 5.96 -0.38 9.11
C MET A 50 6.15 0.05 7.65
N GLN A 51 6.57 -0.84 6.75
CA GLN A 51 6.61 -0.54 5.31
C GLN A 51 5.22 -0.27 4.74
N GLN A 52 4.21 -1.07 5.12
CA GLN A 52 2.82 -0.84 4.72
C GLN A 52 2.31 0.51 5.25
N PHE A 53 2.59 0.80 6.52
CA PHE A 53 2.25 2.09 7.12
C PHE A 53 2.90 3.26 6.38
N TYR A 54 4.20 3.21 6.11
CA TYR A 54 4.89 4.32 5.46
C TYR A 54 4.46 4.51 4.01
N ASP A 55 4.13 3.45 3.28
CA ASP A 55 3.55 3.59 1.93
C ASP A 55 2.17 4.24 2.01
N TRP A 56 1.28 3.79 2.90
CA TRP A 56 -0.02 4.45 3.09
C TRP A 56 0.11 5.92 3.52
N TYR A 57 0.98 6.19 4.49
CA TYR A 57 1.26 7.53 5.00
C TYR A 57 1.80 8.44 3.90
N PHE A 58 2.75 7.97 3.11
CA PHE A 58 3.42 8.77 2.09
C PHE A 58 2.55 9.07 0.87
N PHE A 59 1.79 8.08 0.40
CA PHE A 59 1.08 8.15 -0.88
C PHE A 59 -0.41 8.51 -0.77
N THR A 60 -1.07 8.18 0.35
CA THR A 60 -2.55 8.29 0.45
C THR A 60 -2.96 9.26 1.54
N ARG A 61 -2.40 9.13 2.75
CA ARG A 61 -2.94 9.85 3.90
C ARG A 61 -2.62 11.35 3.82
N PRO A 62 -3.63 12.25 3.84
CA PRO A 62 -3.38 13.67 3.96
C PRO A 62 -2.69 14.00 5.30
N LEU A 63 -1.77 14.97 5.29
CA LEU A 63 -1.20 15.54 6.50
C LEU A 63 -2.25 16.37 7.25
N ARG A 64 -2.31 16.31 8.58
CA ARG A 64 -3.23 17.15 9.36
C ARG A 64 -2.88 18.62 9.16
N GLY A 65 -3.91 19.43 8.92
CA GLY A 65 -3.74 20.85 8.58
C GLY A 65 -3.40 21.10 7.12
N PHE A 66 -3.23 20.03 6.32
CA PHE A 66 -3.13 20.08 4.87
C PHE A 66 -4.26 19.24 4.26
N THR A 67 -4.46 19.38 2.96
CA THR A 67 -5.38 18.54 2.17
C THR A 67 -4.64 17.54 1.30
N GLN A 68 -3.35 17.33 1.57
CA GLN A 68 -2.39 16.67 0.69
C GLN A 68 -1.55 15.66 1.47
N SER A 69 -1.22 14.55 0.81
CA SER A 69 -0.26 13.56 1.29
C SER A 69 1.17 14.13 1.34
N PRO A 70 2.09 13.49 2.08
CA PRO A 70 3.51 13.83 2.04
C PRO A 70 4.10 13.92 0.63
N LEU A 71 3.73 13.02 -0.28
CA LEU A 71 4.18 13.04 -1.68
C LEU A 71 3.70 14.31 -2.40
N GLU A 72 2.48 14.75 -2.15
CA GLU A 72 1.89 15.93 -2.77
C GLU A 72 2.48 17.22 -2.19
N ALA A 73 2.75 17.23 -0.88
CA ALA A 73 3.28 18.37 -0.16
C ALA A 73 4.79 18.62 -0.36
N LEU A 74 5.52 17.77 -1.12
CA LEU A 74 6.99 17.84 -1.25
C LEU A 74 7.53 19.23 -1.63
N PHE A 75 6.87 19.93 -2.56
CA PHE A 75 7.31 21.25 -3.03
C PHE A 75 6.78 22.42 -2.18
N MET A 76 5.96 22.14 -1.16
CA MET A 76 5.47 23.16 -0.23
C MET A 76 6.44 23.40 0.93
N THR A 77 7.37 22.47 1.17
CA THR A 77 8.33 22.57 2.29
C THR A 77 9.60 23.29 1.84
N ARG A 78 10.07 24.23 2.65
CA ARG A 78 11.26 25.02 2.32
C ARG A 78 12.55 24.28 2.67
N GLU A 79 12.47 23.24 3.47
CA GLU A 79 13.58 22.43 3.96
C GLU A 79 13.97 21.36 2.93
N LEU A 80 13.04 20.96 2.05
CA LEU A 80 13.32 20.04 0.96
C LEU A 80 13.76 20.79 -0.30
N ARG A 81 14.88 20.31 -0.87
CA ARG A 81 15.40 20.75 -2.16
C ARG A 81 15.60 19.52 -3.03
N PHE A 82 15.15 19.61 -4.27
CA PHE A 82 15.22 18.51 -5.21
C PHE A 82 16.04 18.92 -6.43
N THR A 83 16.90 18.02 -6.90
CA THR A 83 17.55 18.20 -8.20
C THR A 83 16.53 18.03 -9.34
N PRO A 84 16.84 18.43 -10.58
CA PRO A 84 15.97 18.16 -11.73
C PRO A 84 15.65 16.67 -11.90
N GLU A 85 16.63 15.80 -11.63
CA GLU A 85 16.46 14.34 -11.70
C GLU A 85 15.51 13.84 -10.60
N GLU A 86 15.67 14.30 -9.36
CA GLU A 86 14.73 13.98 -8.27
C GLU A 86 13.33 14.48 -8.58
N THR A 87 13.20 15.68 -9.13
CA THR A 87 11.91 16.27 -9.55
C THR A 87 11.22 15.37 -10.58
N ALA A 88 11.95 14.87 -11.58
CA ALA A 88 11.41 13.93 -12.55
C ALA A 88 10.95 12.62 -11.90
N LEU A 89 11.68 12.12 -10.89
CA LEU A 89 11.28 10.92 -10.13
C LEU A 89 10.04 11.17 -9.26
N ILE A 90 9.87 12.37 -8.69
CA ILE A 90 8.65 12.75 -7.95
C ILE A 90 7.42 12.65 -8.86
N GLU A 91 7.52 13.14 -10.11
CA GLU A 91 6.41 13.01 -11.06
C GLU A 91 6.08 11.55 -11.39
N LYS A 92 7.08 10.66 -11.41
CA LYS A 92 6.85 9.21 -11.55
C LYS A 92 6.17 8.63 -10.32
N LEU A 93 6.57 9.03 -9.12
CA LEU A 93 5.92 8.61 -7.86
C LEU A 93 4.44 9.03 -7.82
N ARG A 94 4.09 10.22 -8.34
CA ARG A 94 2.69 10.67 -8.44
C ARG A 94 1.84 9.83 -9.40
N GLN A 95 2.48 9.17 -10.36
CA GLN A 95 1.82 8.25 -11.30
C GLN A 95 1.72 6.82 -10.77
N HIS A 96 2.01 6.61 -9.47
CA HIS A 96 1.89 5.29 -8.88
C HIS A 96 0.47 4.73 -9.00
N ARG A 97 0.38 3.41 -8.95
CA ARG A 97 -0.86 2.66 -9.06
C ARG A 97 -1.02 1.78 -7.83
N HIS A 98 -1.90 2.20 -6.93
CA HIS A 98 -2.34 1.40 -5.79
C HIS A 98 -3.48 0.49 -6.24
N SER A 99 -3.32 -0.82 -6.07
CA SER A 99 -4.37 -1.77 -6.42
C SER A 99 -4.24 -3.09 -5.65
N LEU A 100 -5.28 -3.91 -5.79
CA LEU A 100 -5.23 -5.34 -5.49
C LEU A 100 -4.81 -6.08 -6.75
N PHE A 101 -3.78 -6.89 -6.62
CA PHE A 101 -3.23 -7.69 -7.69
C PHE A 101 -3.43 -9.17 -7.39
N GLU A 102 -3.88 -9.92 -8.40
CA GLU A 102 -3.87 -11.36 -8.41
C GLU A 102 -2.63 -11.84 -9.17
N PHE A 103 -1.78 -12.65 -8.52
CA PHE A 103 -0.67 -13.29 -9.22
C PHE A 103 -1.19 -14.40 -10.13
N LEU A 104 -0.90 -14.31 -11.43
CA LEU A 104 -1.34 -15.31 -12.40
C LEU A 104 -0.27 -16.38 -12.61
N LYS A 105 0.95 -15.96 -12.96
CA LYS A 105 2.08 -16.85 -13.24
C LYS A 105 3.39 -16.09 -13.40
N ARG A 106 4.50 -16.81 -13.30
CA ARG A 106 5.83 -16.35 -13.72
C ARG A 106 6.10 -16.79 -15.16
N LYS A 107 6.74 -15.94 -15.96
CA LYS A 107 7.20 -16.25 -17.33
C LYS A 107 8.64 -15.79 -17.49
N GLY A 108 9.60 -16.70 -17.34
CA GLY A 108 11.01 -16.33 -17.27
C GLY A 108 11.26 -15.42 -16.07
N GLU A 109 11.86 -14.26 -16.32
CA GLU A 109 12.13 -13.27 -15.28
C GLU A 109 10.92 -12.38 -14.94
N SER A 110 9.86 -12.42 -15.75
CA SER A 110 8.70 -11.55 -15.58
C SER A 110 7.61 -12.18 -14.70
N LEU A 111 6.91 -11.34 -13.92
CA LEU A 111 5.66 -11.70 -13.23
C LEU A 111 4.46 -11.20 -14.02
N VAL A 112 3.46 -12.06 -14.19
CA VAL A 112 2.18 -11.70 -14.80
C VAL A 112 1.15 -11.55 -13.69
N LEU A 113 0.65 -10.34 -13.53
CA LEU A 113 -0.37 -9.96 -12.56
C LEU A 113 -1.67 -9.59 -13.26
N LYS A 114 -2.78 -9.69 -12.53
CA LYS A 114 -4.04 -9.05 -12.89
C LYS A 114 -4.33 -7.97 -11.85
N ASP A 115 -4.44 -6.73 -12.29
CA ASP A 115 -5.05 -5.69 -11.46
C ASP A 115 -6.55 -5.95 -11.37
N LEU A 116 -7.04 -6.19 -10.17
CA LEU A 116 -8.42 -6.58 -9.93
C LEU A 116 -9.37 -5.38 -10.05
N LEU A 117 -8.96 -4.18 -9.63
CA LEU A 117 -9.78 -2.97 -9.68
C LEU A 117 -9.92 -2.42 -11.11
N LYS A 118 -8.85 -2.38 -11.89
CA LYS A 118 -8.93 -1.97 -13.30
C LYS A 118 -9.28 -3.12 -14.24
N ASN A 119 -9.18 -4.37 -13.77
CA ASN A 119 -9.39 -5.58 -14.57
C ASN A 119 -8.46 -5.67 -15.80
N GLU A 120 -7.20 -5.36 -15.58
CA GLU A 120 -6.14 -5.31 -16.60
C GLU A 120 -5.04 -6.30 -16.24
N LYS A 121 -4.35 -6.84 -17.25
CA LYS A 121 -3.13 -7.62 -17.03
C LYS A 121 -1.93 -6.68 -17.01
N ILE A 122 -1.01 -6.91 -16.08
CA ILE A 122 0.24 -6.18 -15.95
C ILE A 122 1.40 -7.17 -15.94
N ILE A 123 2.48 -6.81 -16.62
CA ILE A 123 3.73 -7.57 -16.61
C ILE A 123 4.76 -6.74 -15.86
N ILE A 124 5.37 -7.35 -14.85
CA ILE A 124 6.48 -6.78 -14.09
C ILE A 124 7.74 -7.51 -14.55
N GLU A 125 8.62 -6.80 -15.25
CA GLU A 125 9.88 -7.34 -15.77
C GLU A 125 10.94 -7.37 -14.66
N SER A 126 11.64 -8.51 -14.53
CA SER A 126 12.74 -8.77 -13.60
C SER A 126 12.55 -8.10 -12.23
N PRO A 127 11.45 -8.38 -11.50
CA PRO A 127 11.18 -7.72 -10.25
C PRO A 127 12.26 -8.07 -9.23
N ASN A 128 12.78 -7.05 -8.56
CA ASN A 128 13.68 -7.18 -7.42
C ASN A 128 12.89 -7.61 -6.16
N PHE A 129 12.26 -8.78 -6.24
CA PHE A 129 11.37 -9.31 -5.22
C PHE A 129 11.56 -10.83 -5.12
N SER A 130 11.95 -11.28 -3.93
CA SER A 130 12.34 -12.67 -3.66
C SER A 130 11.21 -13.54 -3.11
N VAL A 131 10.05 -12.98 -2.78
CA VAL A 131 8.94 -13.75 -2.20
C VAL A 131 8.30 -14.63 -3.27
N GLY A 132 8.08 -15.90 -2.92
CA GLY A 132 7.34 -16.84 -3.76
C GLY A 132 5.87 -16.44 -3.80
N PHE A 133 5.35 -16.20 -5.00
CA PHE A 133 3.91 -16.04 -5.19
C PHE A 133 3.29 -17.38 -5.56
N GLU A 134 2.18 -17.72 -4.90
CA GLU A 134 1.32 -18.83 -5.32
C GLU A 134 0.30 -18.34 -6.35
N PRO A 135 0.10 -19.03 -7.50
CA PRO A 135 -0.93 -18.66 -8.46
C PRO A 135 -2.31 -18.50 -7.81
N GLY A 136 -2.97 -17.38 -8.08
CA GLY A 136 -4.25 -17.01 -7.47
C GLY A 136 -4.15 -16.23 -6.16
N ALA A 137 -2.94 -16.07 -5.58
CA ALA A 137 -2.72 -15.22 -4.43
C ALA A 137 -3.11 -13.76 -4.75
N ILE A 138 -3.86 -13.15 -3.83
CA ILE A 138 -4.26 -11.74 -3.89
C ILE A 138 -3.45 -10.95 -2.88
N PHE A 139 -2.88 -9.84 -3.35
CA PHE A 139 -2.14 -8.92 -2.50
C PHE A 139 -2.36 -7.48 -2.93
N GLU A 140 -2.26 -6.58 -1.97
CA GLU A 140 -2.25 -5.13 -2.17
C GLU A 140 -0.82 -4.63 -2.23
N THR A 141 -0.54 -3.71 -3.15
CA THR A 141 0.71 -2.94 -3.18
C THR A 141 0.57 -1.74 -4.11
N ARG A 142 1.63 -0.93 -4.24
CA ARG A 142 1.74 0.13 -5.24
C ARG A 142 2.74 -0.24 -6.32
N LEU A 143 2.40 0.05 -7.57
CA LEU A 143 3.31 -0.02 -8.71
C LEU A 143 3.73 1.40 -9.11
N ILE A 144 5.03 1.65 -9.24
CA ILE A 144 5.57 2.94 -9.67
C ILE A 144 6.08 2.78 -11.12
N PRO A 145 5.62 3.62 -12.07
CA PRO A 145 6.05 3.52 -13.46
C PRO A 145 7.42 4.18 -13.64
N ILE A 146 8.40 3.42 -14.13
CA ILE A 146 9.73 3.92 -14.47
C ILE A 146 10.05 3.57 -15.90
N ASP A 147 10.10 4.59 -16.74
CA ASP A 147 10.16 4.47 -18.20
C ASP A 147 9.07 3.54 -18.75
N LYS A 148 9.44 2.32 -19.15
CA LYS A 148 8.54 1.31 -19.72
C LYS A 148 8.28 0.13 -18.78
N ILE A 149 8.83 0.16 -17.57
CA ILE A 149 8.68 -0.91 -16.60
C ILE A 149 7.92 -0.42 -15.36
N TRP A 150 7.39 -1.39 -14.62
CA TRP A 150 6.80 -1.16 -13.30
C TRP A 150 7.75 -1.69 -12.24
N ILE A 151 7.89 -0.95 -11.15
CA ILE A 151 8.53 -1.45 -9.93
C ILE A 151 7.52 -1.47 -8.79
N PHE A 152 7.70 -2.37 -7.84
CA PHE A 152 6.88 -2.39 -6.63
C PHE A 152 7.36 -1.32 -5.64
N ALA A 153 6.42 -0.72 -4.93
CA ALA A 153 6.71 -0.10 -3.64
C ALA A 153 6.97 -1.19 -2.58
N ARG A 154 7.23 -0.79 -1.32
CA ARG A 154 7.71 -1.74 -0.28
C ARG A 154 6.58 -2.37 0.51
N GLY A 155 5.46 -1.67 0.67
CA GLY A 155 4.27 -2.14 1.38
C GLY A 155 3.51 -3.16 0.55
N PHE A 156 3.67 -4.44 0.90
CA PHE A 156 2.82 -5.53 0.41
C PHE A 156 1.86 -5.95 1.50
N CYS A 157 0.57 -6.11 1.19
CA CYS A 157 -0.38 -6.79 2.06
C CYS A 157 -0.91 -8.04 1.36
N PHE A 158 -0.54 -9.21 1.86
CA PHE A 158 -1.08 -10.48 1.34
C PHE A 158 -2.40 -10.81 2.04
N HIS A 159 -3.32 -11.40 1.28
CA HIS A 159 -4.59 -11.89 1.82
C HIS A 159 -4.64 -13.42 1.77
N PRO A 160 -5.32 -14.06 2.73
CA PRO A 160 -5.58 -15.50 2.67
C PRO A 160 -6.33 -15.90 1.40
N LEU A 161 -6.00 -17.06 0.83
CA LEU A 161 -6.65 -17.56 -0.39
C LEU A 161 -8.16 -17.78 -0.19
N GLU A 162 -8.55 -18.16 1.02
CA GLU A 162 -9.93 -18.42 1.41
C GLU A 162 -10.76 -17.12 1.43
N ALA A 163 -10.13 -15.95 1.61
CA ALA A 163 -10.80 -14.64 1.55
C ALA A 163 -11.10 -14.19 0.11
N ARG A 164 -10.60 -14.90 -0.91
CA ARG A 164 -10.70 -14.53 -2.33
C ARG A 164 -12.13 -14.22 -2.77
N LYS A 165 -13.11 -15.03 -2.37
CA LYS A 165 -14.52 -14.83 -2.77
C LYS A 165 -15.03 -13.47 -2.30
N TYR A 166 -14.77 -13.12 -1.04
CA TYR A 166 -15.16 -11.83 -0.46
C TYR A 166 -14.45 -10.66 -1.16
N ILE A 167 -13.12 -10.75 -1.34
CA ILE A 167 -12.34 -9.69 -1.97
C ILE A 167 -12.84 -9.42 -3.40
N LEU A 168 -13.11 -10.48 -4.17
CA LEU A 168 -13.62 -10.32 -5.53
C LEU A 168 -15.03 -9.73 -5.58
N SER A 169 -15.90 -10.01 -4.59
CA SER A 169 -17.20 -9.33 -4.51
C SER A 169 -17.03 -7.83 -4.22
N GLU A 170 -16.13 -7.45 -3.31
CA GLU A 170 -15.88 -6.05 -2.98
C GLU A 170 -15.24 -5.29 -4.15
N VAL A 171 -14.26 -5.89 -4.83
CA VAL A 171 -13.68 -5.34 -6.06
C VAL A 171 -14.77 -5.12 -7.11
N LYS A 172 -15.67 -6.08 -7.30
CA LYS A 172 -16.77 -5.95 -8.27
C LYS A 172 -17.73 -4.83 -7.89
N ARG A 173 -17.98 -4.61 -6.60
CA ARG A 173 -18.79 -3.50 -6.06
C ARG A 173 -18.14 -2.15 -6.40
N HIS A 174 -16.88 -1.95 -6.04
CA HIS A 174 -16.12 -0.70 -6.29
C HIS A 174 -15.84 -0.42 -7.77
N ARG A 175 -15.89 -1.44 -8.62
CA ARG A 175 -15.81 -1.26 -10.08
C ARG A 175 -17.10 -0.74 -10.71
N ARG A 176 -18.24 -1.00 -10.07
CA ARG A 176 -19.57 -0.63 -10.57
C ARG A 176 -20.04 0.71 -10.03
N ASP A 177 -19.62 1.03 -8.82
CA ASP A 177 -20.04 2.23 -8.10
C ASP A 177 -18.84 3.20 -7.98
N PRO A 178 -18.84 4.31 -8.75
CA PRO A 178 -17.75 5.28 -8.73
C PRO A 178 -17.73 6.14 -7.46
N ASP A 179 -18.80 6.14 -6.66
CA ASP A 179 -18.90 6.93 -5.43
C ASP A 179 -18.19 6.24 -4.25
N LEU A 180 -17.82 4.97 -4.41
CA LEU A 180 -17.06 4.23 -3.40
C LEU A 180 -15.56 4.57 -3.48
N ASP A 181 -15.01 4.96 -2.33
CA ASP A 181 -13.59 5.25 -2.20
C ASP A 181 -12.77 3.96 -2.24
N ARG A 182 -11.80 3.92 -3.16
CA ARG A 182 -10.88 2.78 -3.33
C ARG A 182 -9.88 2.70 -2.20
N ASP A 183 -9.42 3.84 -1.68
CA ASP A 183 -8.43 3.88 -0.61
C ASP A 183 -9.05 3.41 0.71
N GLU A 184 -10.34 3.67 0.93
CA GLU A 184 -11.11 3.09 2.05
C GLU A 184 -11.20 1.56 1.93
N LEU A 185 -11.47 1.02 0.73
CA LEU A 185 -11.45 -0.43 0.50
C LEU A 185 -10.09 -1.03 0.84
N MET A 186 -9.00 -0.42 0.36
CA MET A 186 -7.65 -0.92 0.63
C MET A 186 -7.36 -0.94 2.12
N LEU A 187 -7.68 0.16 2.82
CA LEU A 187 -7.44 0.24 4.25
C LEU A 187 -8.30 -0.77 5.04
N ASP A 188 -9.56 -1.01 4.65
CA ASP A 188 -10.40 -2.05 5.25
C ASP A 188 -9.83 -3.46 5.04
N LEU A 189 -9.43 -3.79 3.81
CA LEU A 189 -8.84 -5.09 3.48
C LEU A 189 -7.51 -5.32 4.20
N PHE A 190 -6.66 -4.28 4.29
CA PHE A 190 -5.45 -4.30 5.10
C PHE A 190 -5.77 -4.64 6.56
N LYS A 191 -6.75 -3.95 7.15
CA LYS A 191 -7.19 -4.19 8.54
C LYS A 191 -7.71 -5.62 8.74
N LYS A 192 -8.43 -6.18 7.77
CA LYS A 192 -8.89 -7.58 7.80
C LYS A 192 -7.72 -8.56 7.73
N SER A 193 -6.71 -8.29 6.90
CA SER A 193 -5.49 -9.10 6.84
C SER A 193 -4.75 -9.08 8.18
N LEU A 194 -4.57 -7.89 8.78
CA LEU A 194 -3.92 -7.75 10.07
C LEU A 194 -4.68 -8.48 11.20
N ARG A 195 -6.02 -8.37 11.22
CA ARG A 195 -6.86 -9.12 12.18
C ARG A 195 -6.70 -10.63 12.05
N THR A 196 -6.53 -11.14 10.82
CA THR A 196 -6.35 -12.58 10.58
C THR A 196 -5.05 -13.09 11.20
N GLU A 197 -3.97 -12.33 11.09
CA GLU A 197 -2.69 -12.67 11.69
C GLU A 197 -2.72 -12.60 13.22
N GLN A 198 -3.39 -11.59 13.77
CA GLN A 198 -3.45 -11.35 15.22
C GLN A 198 -4.41 -12.32 15.94
N TYR A 199 -5.57 -12.60 15.33
CA TYR A 199 -6.63 -13.41 15.94
C TYR A 199 -6.81 -14.75 15.22
N LYS A 200 -5.75 -15.58 15.24
CA LYS A 200 -5.73 -16.89 14.55
C LYS A 200 -6.87 -17.86 14.94
N HIS A 201 -7.50 -17.64 16.09
CA HIS A 201 -8.62 -18.44 16.58
C HIS A 201 -9.99 -17.98 16.04
N VAL A 202 -10.07 -16.77 15.46
CA VAL A 202 -11.30 -16.24 14.89
C VAL A 202 -11.44 -16.78 13.46
N PRO A 203 -12.59 -17.41 13.11
CA PRO A 203 -12.82 -17.89 11.76
C PRO A 203 -12.70 -16.77 10.72
N LEU A 204 -12.05 -17.05 9.60
CA LEU A 204 -11.75 -16.06 8.57
C LEU A 204 -13.02 -15.40 8.03
N GLU A 205 -14.12 -16.16 7.93
CA GLU A 205 -15.42 -15.69 7.45
C GLU A 205 -16.02 -14.61 8.34
N LYS A 206 -15.69 -14.60 9.64
CA LYS A 206 -16.12 -13.53 10.54
C LYS A 206 -15.33 -12.24 10.29
N ILE A 207 -14.05 -12.36 9.94
CA ILE A 207 -13.16 -11.22 9.65
C ILE A 207 -13.49 -10.63 8.27
N TYR A 208 -13.58 -11.48 7.25
CA TYR A 208 -13.96 -11.15 5.88
C TYR A 208 -15.46 -11.30 5.67
N SER A 209 -16.22 -10.55 6.46
CA SER A 209 -17.67 -10.38 6.33
C SER A 209 -18.02 -8.92 6.02
N ALA A 210 -19.22 -8.72 5.47
CA ALA A 210 -19.79 -7.40 5.20
C ALA A 210 -20.17 -6.65 6.50
N GLU A 211 -20.26 -7.35 7.64
CA GLU A 211 -20.67 -6.79 8.93
C GLU A 211 -19.52 -6.13 9.72
N GLY A 212 -18.34 -5.98 9.11
CA GLY A 212 -17.15 -5.42 9.76
C GLY A 212 -16.96 -3.90 9.63
N VAL A 213 -17.77 -3.21 8.81
CA VAL A 213 -17.71 -1.74 8.69
C VAL A 213 -18.69 -1.16 9.70
N GLY A 214 -18.15 -0.75 10.84
CA GLY A 214 -18.93 -0.11 11.90
C GLY A 214 -19.70 1.09 11.35
N LYS A 215 -21.03 0.98 11.40
CA LYS A 215 -21.85 2.13 11.74
C LYS A 215 -21.42 2.57 13.15
N SER A 216 -20.72 3.69 13.23
CA SER A 216 -20.56 4.48 14.45
C SER A 216 -20.54 5.94 14.05
#